data_AF-A0A962I080-F1
#
_entry.id   AF-A0A962I080-F1
#
_cell.length_a   1.000
_cell.length_b   1.000
_cell.length_c   1.000
_cell.angle_alpha   90.00
_cell.angle_beta   90.00
_cell.angle_gamma   90.00
#
_symmetry.space_group_name_H-M   'P 1'
#
loop_
_entity.id
_entity.type
_entity.pdbx_description
1 polymer ?
#
loop_
_entity_poly.entity_id
_entity_poly.type
_entity_poly.pdbx_seq_one_letter_code
_entity_poly.pdbx_strand_id
1 'polypeptide(L)'
;MQIIEQLSAMRSHGGAALTTGLSDEHIRRFAELDPRLVQAVSEAHEAWQGLLQSEAELLALDEVEQLRQIQAGYVNFYADDAVNPYVALAARGPWIITLKGAVVHDNGGYGMLGMGHGPDEIIEAMSRPHVMANVMTPSLSQLRLDRALRAEIGQRGQGCPYSRFLCLNSGSEAVTLAGRIADVNAKQHTDAGGRHAGKPVKRIAVKGAFHGRTELPALYSDSTRKTYAAHLASHKHHAD
;
A
#
# COMPACT_ATOMS: atom_id res chain seq x y z
N MET A 1 22.50 -22.78 10.59
CA MET A 1 23.43 -22.59 9.45
C MET A 1 22.75 -22.66 8.08
N GLN A 2 21.55 -23.25 7.94
CA GLN A 2 20.83 -23.40 6.67
C GLN A 2 20.46 -22.08 5.93
N ILE A 3 20.13 -21.01 6.66
CA ILE A 3 19.61 -19.76 6.04
C ILE A 3 20.62 -19.07 5.12
N ILE A 4 21.90 -19.01 5.50
CA ILE A 4 22.95 -18.36 4.70
C ILE A 4 23.30 -19.20 3.48
N GLU A 5 23.25 -20.53 3.59
CA GLU A 5 23.48 -21.45 2.47
C GLU A 5 22.37 -21.29 1.40
N GLN A 6 21.10 -21.23 1.82
CA GLN A 6 19.97 -20.99 0.93
C GLN A 6 20.09 -19.64 0.19
N LEU A 7 20.41 -18.57 0.92
CA LEU A 7 20.63 -17.25 0.33
C LEU A 7 21.84 -17.23 -0.61
N SER A 8 22.92 -17.92 -0.25
CA SER A 8 24.13 -17.99 -1.07
C SER A 8 23.88 -18.71 -2.39
N ALA A 9 23.04 -19.75 -2.41
CA ALA A 9 22.62 -20.41 -3.64
C ALA A 9 21.89 -19.45 -4.59
N MET A 10 21.00 -18.60 -4.06
CA MET A 10 20.29 -17.59 -4.85
C MET A 10 21.23 -16.48 -5.33
N ARG A 11 22.09 -15.96 -4.43
CA ARG A 11 23.03 -14.85 -4.72
C ARG A 11 24.10 -15.21 -5.74
N SER A 12 24.49 -16.48 -5.80
CA SER A 12 25.51 -16.98 -6.74
C SER A 12 24.94 -17.34 -8.12
N HIS A 13 23.63 -17.16 -8.34
CA HIS A 13 22.97 -17.57 -9.56
C HIS A 13 22.67 -16.41 -10.53
N GLY A 14 23.00 -16.63 -11.80
CA GLY A 14 22.73 -15.72 -12.90
C GLY A 14 23.61 -14.47 -12.87
N GLY A 15 23.09 -13.40 -13.48
CA GLY A 15 23.77 -12.12 -13.63
C GLY A 15 23.88 -11.29 -12.35
N ALA A 16 24.47 -10.11 -12.48
CA ALA A 16 24.78 -9.19 -11.40
C ALA A 16 23.53 -8.73 -10.62
N ALA A 17 23.66 -8.65 -9.30
CA ALA A 17 22.67 -8.04 -8.41
C ALA A 17 22.89 -6.52 -8.35
N LEU A 18 21.79 -5.76 -8.36
CA LEU A 18 21.78 -4.32 -8.12
C LEU A 18 21.52 -4.02 -6.64
N THR A 19 20.62 -4.77 -6.01
CA THR A 19 20.17 -4.53 -4.64
C THR A 19 21.13 -5.10 -3.62
N THR A 20 21.61 -4.23 -2.73
CA THR A 20 22.39 -4.63 -1.56
C THR A 20 21.47 -4.78 -0.35
N GLY A 21 21.35 -6.00 0.15
CA GLY A 21 20.57 -6.32 1.35
C GLY A 21 21.38 -6.23 2.64
N LEU A 22 20.79 -6.71 3.73
CA LEU A 22 21.47 -6.88 5.02
C LEU A 22 22.68 -7.83 4.90
N SER A 23 23.74 -7.53 5.65
CA SER A 23 24.91 -8.41 5.77
C SER A 23 24.55 -9.73 6.45
N ASP A 24 25.30 -10.80 6.17
CA ASP A 24 25.12 -12.11 6.82
C ASP A 24 25.21 -12.06 8.35
N GLU A 25 26.00 -11.15 8.93
CA GLU A 25 26.05 -10.92 10.38
C GLU A 25 24.68 -10.49 10.92
N HIS A 26 24.12 -9.41 10.37
CA HIS A 26 22.78 -8.94 10.70
C HIS A 26 21.71 -10.00 10.44
N ILE A 27 21.77 -10.73 9.32
CA ILE A 27 20.81 -11.78 9.01
C ILE A 27 20.83 -12.88 10.09
N ARG A 28 22.02 -13.36 10.49
CA ARG A 28 22.14 -14.37 11.56
C ARG A 28 21.54 -13.85 12.86
N ARG A 29 21.89 -12.62 13.25
CA ARG A 29 21.35 -11.99 14.46
C ARG A 29 19.83 -11.87 14.44
N PHE A 30 19.25 -11.40 13.34
CA PHE A 30 17.79 -11.26 13.25
C PHE A 30 17.07 -12.60 13.13
N ALA A 31 17.69 -13.62 12.53
CA ALA A 31 17.12 -14.96 12.45
C ALA A 31 16.97 -15.61 13.84
N GLU A 32 17.81 -15.25 14.80
CA GLU A 32 17.66 -15.68 16.20
C GLU A 32 16.52 -14.95 16.93
N LEU A 33 16.19 -13.73 16.51
CA LEU A 33 15.22 -12.86 17.18
C LEU A 33 13.81 -12.95 16.57
N ASP A 34 13.73 -13.20 15.27
CA ASP A 34 12.47 -13.24 14.52
C ASP A 34 12.41 -14.48 13.62
N PRO A 35 11.69 -15.55 14.04
CA PRO A 35 11.51 -16.76 13.26
C PRO A 35 10.93 -16.53 11.87
N ARG A 36 10.20 -15.41 11.66
CA ARG A 36 9.62 -15.06 10.36
C ARG A 36 10.69 -14.78 9.30
N LEU A 37 11.88 -14.32 9.69
CA LEU A 37 12.99 -14.18 8.74
C LEU A 37 13.43 -15.54 8.20
N VAL A 38 13.53 -16.56 9.08
CA VAL A 38 13.88 -17.92 8.68
C VAL A 38 12.82 -18.50 7.74
N GLN A 39 11.55 -18.29 8.05
CA GLN A 39 10.43 -18.71 7.20
C GLN A 39 10.48 -18.03 5.83
N ALA A 40 10.65 -16.71 5.78
CA ALA A 40 10.72 -15.96 4.53
C ALA A 40 11.86 -16.46 3.62
N VAL A 41 13.04 -16.76 4.19
CA VAL A 41 14.16 -17.31 3.39
C VAL A 41 13.86 -18.71 2.89
N SER A 42 13.28 -19.58 3.73
CA SER A 42 12.93 -20.93 3.31
C SER A 42 11.92 -20.92 2.16
N GLU A 43 10.85 -20.12 2.29
CA GLU A 43 9.83 -19.94 1.26
C GLU A 43 10.40 -19.32 -0.03
N ALA A 44 11.28 -18.32 0.09
CA ALA A 44 11.98 -17.75 -1.06
C ALA A 44 12.84 -18.78 -1.78
N HIS A 45 13.58 -19.61 -1.03
CA HIS A 45 14.44 -20.63 -1.61
C HIS A 45 13.64 -21.70 -2.35
N GLU A 46 12.53 -22.15 -1.77
CA GLU A 46 11.61 -23.10 -2.44
C GLU A 46 11.00 -22.50 -3.71
N ALA A 47 10.50 -21.26 -3.65
CA ALA A 47 9.97 -20.56 -4.82
C ALA A 47 11.04 -20.39 -5.91
N TRP A 48 12.26 -20.03 -5.53
CA TRP A 48 13.40 -19.91 -6.43
C TRP A 48 13.76 -21.24 -7.10
N GLN A 49 13.73 -22.35 -6.36
CA GLN A 49 13.95 -23.69 -6.93
C GLN A 49 12.87 -24.07 -7.96
N GLY A 50 11.62 -23.66 -7.76
CA GLY A 50 10.57 -23.80 -8.77
C GLY A 50 10.86 -22.97 -10.02
N LEU A 51 11.30 -21.73 -9.84
CA LEU A 51 11.65 -20.83 -10.95
C LEU A 51 12.85 -21.30 -11.77
N LEU A 52 13.79 -22.06 -11.19
CA LEU A 52 14.86 -22.71 -11.97
C LEU A 52 14.32 -23.66 -13.05
N GLN A 53 13.11 -24.17 -12.89
CA GLN A 53 12.48 -25.08 -13.85
C GLN A 53 11.58 -24.33 -14.83
N SER A 54 10.86 -23.31 -14.37
CA SER A 54 9.87 -22.60 -15.18
C SER A 54 10.39 -21.35 -15.89
N GLU A 55 11.38 -20.66 -15.31
CA GLU A 55 11.83 -19.32 -15.71
C GLU A 55 13.37 -19.18 -15.66
N ALA A 56 14.09 -20.23 -16.05
CA ALA A 56 15.55 -20.29 -15.96
C ALA A 56 16.25 -19.15 -16.71
N GLU A 57 15.74 -18.78 -17.90
CA GLU A 57 16.30 -17.70 -18.69
C GLU A 57 16.19 -16.36 -17.96
N LEU A 58 15.05 -16.07 -17.31
CA LEU A 58 14.85 -14.87 -16.50
C LEU A 58 15.80 -14.84 -15.29
N LEU A 59 15.96 -15.97 -14.59
CA LEU A 59 16.85 -16.07 -13.43
C LEU A 59 18.33 -15.83 -13.78
N ALA A 60 18.73 -16.21 -15.00
CA ALA A 60 20.10 -16.04 -15.48
C ALA A 60 20.48 -14.56 -15.75
N LEU A 61 19.51 -13.67 -15.91
CA LEU A 61 19.74 -12.25 -16.24
C LEU A 61 20.30 -11.45 -15.05
N ASP A 62 20.86 -10.27 -15.35
CA ASP A 62 21.17 -9.24 -14.36
C ASP A 62 19.86 -8.72 -13.74
N GLU A 63 19.88 -8.28 -12.48
CA GLU A 63 18.67 -7.82 -11.77
C GLU A 63 17.99 -6.63 -12.48
N VAL A 64 18.77 -5.75 -13.12
CA VAL A 64 18.25 -4.64 -13.94
C VAL A 64 17.40 -5.14 -15.10
N GLU A 65 17.86 -6.19 -15.78
CA GLU A 65 17.16 -6.77 -16.92
C GLU A 65 15.95 -7.61 -16.47
N GLN A 66 16.05 -8.28 -15.32
CA GLN A 66 14.90 -8.93 -14.67
C GLN A 66 13.77 -7.94 -14.40
N LEU A 67 14.09 -6.79 -13.78
CA LEU A 67 13.12 -5.72 -13.52
C LEU A 67 12.47 -5.23 -14.81
N ARG A 68 13.28 -4.97 -15.84
CA ARG A 68 12.81 -4.50 -17.14
C ARG A 68 11.84 -5.48 -17.80
N GLN A 69 12.17 -6.77 -17.81
CA GLN A 69 11.33 -7.79 -18.43
C GLN A 69 10.04 -8.03 -17.65
N ILE A 70 10.14 -8.16 -16.32
CA ILE A 70 8.97 -8.38 -15.45
C ILE A 70 7.97 -7.23 -15.55
N GLN A 71 8.46 -5.99 -15.65
CA GLN A 71 7.60 -4.82 -15.73
C GLN A 71 7.32 -4.32 -17.16
N ALA A 72 7.76 -5.02 -18.21
CA ALA A 72 7.62 -4.57 -19.60
C ALA A 72 6.15 -4.32 -20.02
N GLY A 73 5.20 -5.01 -19.38
CA GLY A 73 3.77 -4.83 -19.63
C GLY A 73 3.09 -3.70 -18.83
N TYR A 74 3.82 -3.01 -17.96
CA TYR A 74 3.26 -2.03 -17.03
C TYR A 74 3.83 -0.63 -17.26
N VAL A 75 2.98 0.39 -17.14
CA VAL A 75 3.41 1.78 -17.06
C VAL A 75 3.51 2.17 -15.59
N ASN A 76 4.72 2.51 -15.14
CA ASN A 76 4.93 3.04 -13.80
C ASN A 76 4.74 4.56 -13.81
N PHE A 77 3.82 5.06 -13.00
CA PHE A 77 3.54 6.50 -12.88
C PHE A 77 4.36 7.18 -11.78
N TYR A 78 5.21 6.42 -11.09
CA TYR A 78 6.18 6.96 -10.15
C TYR A 78 7.49 7.27 -10.88
N ALA A 79 8.24 8.24 -10.37
CA ALA A 79 9.57 8.53 -10.89
C ALA A 79 10.48 7.31 -10.67
N ASP A 80 11.41 7.06 -11.60
CA ASP A 80 12.28 5.87 -11.59
C ASP A 80 13.07 5.73 -10.27
N ASP A 81 13.42 6.86 -9.64
CA ASP A 81 14.13 6.92 -8.36
C ASP A 81 13.26 6.59 -7.13
N ALA A 82 11.95 6.48 -7.30
CA ALA A 82 10.99 6.07 -6.29
C ALA A 82 10.52 4.61 -6.47
N VAL A 83 11.05 3.90 -7.47
CA VAL A 83 10.76 2.48 -7.72
C VAL A 83 11.78 1.63 -6.99
N ASN A 84 11.31 0.57 -6.31
CA ASN A 84 12.22 -0.36 -5.61
C ASN A 84 13.13 -1.09 -6.62
N PRO A 85 14.44 -1.16 -6.36
CA PRO A 85 15.43 -1.67 -7.32
C PRO A 85 15.60 -3.21 -7.30
N TYR A 86 14.56 -3.96 -6.92
CA TYR A 86 14.61 -5.42 -6.79
C TYR A 86 13.31 -6.11 -7.16
N VAL A 87 13.42 -7.39 -7.49
CA VAL A 87 12.28 -8.30 -7.64
C VAL A 87 12.04 -8.98 -6.29
N ALA A 88 10.90 -8.72 -5.65
CA ALA A 88 10.50 -9.42 -4.43
C ALA A 88 10.07 -10.85 -4.75
N LEU A 89 10.55 -11.84 -3.98
CA LEU A 89 10.25 -13.26 -4.21
C LEU A 89 9.37 -13.87 -3.10
N ALA A 90 9.74 -13.65 -1.84
CA ALA A 90 8.92 -14.04 -0.70
C ALA A 90 9.04 -13.02 0.43
N ALA A 91 8.07 -12.99 1.33
CA ALA A 91 8.09 -12.07 2.46
C ALA A 91 7.25 -12.57 3.64
N ARG A 92 7.74 -12.34 4.86
CA ARG A 92 7.02 -12.58 6.13
C ARG A 92 7.34 -11.49 7.14
N GLY A 93 6.32 -10.98 7.82
CA GLY A 93 6.49 -9.88 8.78
C GLY A 93 7.17 -8.69 8.11
N PRO A 94 8.28 -8.14 8.65
CA PRO A 94 9.00 -7.04 8.03
C PRO A 94 10.06 -7.49 7.02
N TRP A 95 10.18 -8.77 6.69
CA TRP A 95 11.28 -9.30 5.89
C TRP A 95 10.84 -9.57 4.45
N ILE A 96 11.54 -8.96 3.50
CA ILE A 96 11.46 -9.27 2.07
C ILE A 96 12.74 -10.00 1.66
N ILE A 97 12.59 -11.09 0.91
CA ILE A 97 13.69 -11.78 0.23
C ILE A 97 13.55 -11.52 -1.27
N THR A 98 14.60 -11.00 -1.88
CA THR A 98 14.61 -10.71 -3.31
C THR A 98 14.93 -11.96 -4.13
N LEU A 99 14.64 -11.91 -5.43
CA LEU A 99 14.96 -12.96 -6.39
C LEU A 99 16.47 -13.29 -6.43
N LYS A 100 17.32 -12.28 -6.19
CA LYS A 100 18.78 -12.40 -6.09
C LYS A 100 19.29 -12.72 -4.67
N GLY A 101 18.40 -13.07 -3.74
CA GLY A 101 18.76 -13.49 -2.39
C GLY A 101 19.23 -12.34 -1.47
N ALA A 102 18.90 -11.09 -1.78
CA ALA A 102 19.06 -10.00 -0.83
C ALA A 102 17.96 -10.06 0.23
N VAL A 103 18.31 -9.73 1.49
CA VAL A 103 17.35 -9.61 2.59
C VAL A 103 17.12 -8.12 2.85
N VAL A 104 15.87 -7.68 2.74
CA VAL A 104 15.44 -6.28 2.90
C VAL A 104 14.44 -6.19 4.05
N HIS A 105 14.62 -5.19 4.92
CA HIS A 105 13.64 -4.86 5.95
C HIS A 105 12.65 -3.84 5.40
N ASP A 106 11.36 -4.21 5.33
CA ASP A 106 10.28 -3.35 4.87
C ASP A 106 9.69 -2.53 6.03
N ASN A 107 9.82 -1.21 5.94
CA ASN A 107 9.28 -0.26 6.92
C ASN A 107 7.83 0.11 6.62
N GLY A 108 6.98 -0.89 6.41
CA GLY A 108 5.54 -0.76 6.48
C GLY A 108 4.83 -0.31 5.20
N GLY A 109 5.47 -0.39 4.02
CA GLY A 109 4.80 -0.21 2.71
C GLY A 109 3.88 1.01 2.62
N TYR A 110 4.41 2.21 2.88
CA TYR A 110 3.64 3.47 2.92
C TYR A 110 2.59 3.54 4.06
N GLY A 111 2.86 2.85 5.17
CA GLY A 111 1.96 2.76 6.33
C GLY A 111 0.80 1.77 6.14
N MET A 112 0.80 0.98 5.07
CA MET A 112 -0.28 0.05 4.73
C MET A 112 -0.08 -1.35 5.30
N LEU A 113 1.15 -1.72 5.66
CA LEU A 113 1.48 -3.07 6.15
C LEU A 113 1.45 -3.12 7.68
N GLY A 114 0.29 -2.87 8.28
CA GLY A 114 0.14 -2.82 9.75
C GLY A 114 0.58 -4.10 10.47
N MET A 115 0.30 -5.28 9.88
CA MET A 115 0.70 -6.58 10.42
C MET A 115 1.92 -7.20 9.69
N GLY A 116 2.57 -6.44 8.80
CA GLY A 116 3.63 -6.93 7.92
C GLY A 116 3.14 -7.86 6.79
N HIS A 117 4.08 -8.51 6.13
CA HIS A 117 3.85 -9.45 5.04
C HIS A 117 3.34 -10.80 5.55
N GLY A 118 2.35 -11.35 4.85
CA GLY A 118 1.80 -12.69 5.07
C GLY A 118 1.44 -13.04 6.52
N PRO A 119 0.61 -12.25 7.23
CA PRO A 119 0.17 -12.59 8.57
C PRO A 119 -0.76 -13.83 8.56
N ASP A 120 -0.33 -14.89 9.24
CA ASP A 120 -0.99 -16.21 9.20
C ASP A 120 -2.48 -16.14 9.58
N GLU A 121 -2.82 -15.40 10.64
CA GLU A 121 -4.20 -15.25 11.10
C GLU A 121 -5.12 -14.63 10.05
N ILE A 122 -4.60 -13.70 9.23
CA ILE A 122 -5.36 -13.04 8.16
C ILE A 122 -5.48 -13.96 6.95
N ILE A 123 -4.39 -14.65 6.56
CA ILE A 123 -4.43 -15.62 5.46
C ILE A 123 -5.41 -16.75 5.79
N GLU A 124 -5.35 -17.28 7.02
CA GLU A 124 -6.29 -18.30 7.49
C GLU A 124 -7.72 -17.78 7.47
N ALA A 125 -7.97 -16.54 7.93
CA ALA A 125 -9.30 -15.95 7.86
C ALA A 125 -9.79 -15.77 6.41
N MET A 126 -8.94 -15.30 5.49
CA MET A 126 -9.28 -15.01 4.09
C MET A 126 -9.51 -16.28 3.25
N SER A 127 -8.83 -17.38 3.58
CA SER A 127 -8.92 -18.65 2.85
C SER A 127 -10.19 -19.47 3.15
N ARG A 128 -10.97 -19.06 4.15
CA ARG A 128 -12.25 -19.72 4.48
C ARG A 128 -13.30 -19.48 3.39
N PRO A 129 -14.30 -20.37 3.23
CA PRO A 129 -15.43 -20.11 2.34
C PRO A 129 -16.24 -18.89 2.82
N HIS A 130 -16.22 -17.81 2.05
CA HIS A 130 -16.94 -16.57 2.36
C HIS A 130 -18.16 -16.38 1.48
N VAL A 131 -19.23 -15.84 2.05
CA VAL A 131 -20.37 -15.33 1.29
C VAL A 131 -19.98 -13.96 0.72
N MET A 132 -20.01 -13.83 -0.62
CA MET A 132 -19.70 -12.58 -1.33
C MET A 132 -20.89 -11.61 -1.26
N ALA A 133 -21.17 -11.10 -0.06
CA ALA A 133 -22.21 -10.10 0.18
C ALA A 133 -21.63 -8.68 0.14
N ASN A 134 -22.03 -7.89 -0.86
CA ASN A 134 -21.75 -6.46 -0.87
C ASN A 134 -22.68 -5.71 0.13
N VAL A 135 -22.51 -4.39 0.27
CA VAL A 135 -23.29 -3.59 1.23
C VAL A 135 -24.81 -3.62 0.99
N MET A 136 -25.25 -3.96 -0.22
CA MET A 136 -26.67 -4.10 -0.56
C MET A 136 -27.28 -5.43 -0.10
N THR A 137 -26.45 -6.37 0.37
CA THR A 137 -26.87 -7.67 0.91
C THR A 137 -26.46 -7.74 2.39
N PRO A 138 -27.42 -7.70 3.34
CA PRO A 138 -27.10 -7.80 4.76
C PRO A 138 -26.32 -9.07 5.09
N SER A 139 -25.26 -8.94 5.90
CA SER A 139 -24.42 -10.06 6.31
C SER A 139 -24.00 -9.96 7.77
N LEU A 140 -23.84 -11.10 8.44
CA LEU A 140 -23.34 -11.16 9.83
C LEU A 140 -21.92 -10.56 9.97
N SER A 141 -21.11 -10.61 8.91
CA SER A 141 -19.77 -9.99 8.92
C SER A 141 -19.85 -8.46 9.08
N GLN A 142 -20.87 -7.82 8.51
CA GLN A 142 -21.08 -6.37 8.64
C GLN A 142 -21.38 -5.99 10.09
N LEU A 143 -22.23 -6.75 10.78
CA LEU A 143 -22.53 -6.54 12.21
C LEU A 143 -21.32 -6.77 13.10
N ARG A 144 -20.53 -7.82 12.80
CA ARG A 144 -19.27 -8.09 13.54
C ARG A 144 -18.27 -6.95 13.37
N LEU A 145 -18.13 -6.43 12.15
CA LEU A 145 -17.25 -5.30 11.86
C LEU A 145 -17.71 -4.01 12.55
N ASP A 146 -19.00 -3.66 12.52
CA ASP A 146 -19.54 -2.49 13.25
C ASP A 146 -19.20 -2.55 14.74
N ARG A 147 -19.40 -3.71 15.37
CA ARG A 147 -19.06 -3.90 16.79
C ARG A 147 -17.56 -3.77 17.05
N ALA A 148 -16.72 -4.38 16.22
CA ALA A 148 -15.27 -4.27 16.35
C ALA A 148 -14.80 -2.83 16.19
N LEU A 149 -15.26 -2.11 15.16
CA LEU A 149 -14.93 -0.71 14.94
C LEU A 149 -15.34 0.18 16.12
N ARG A 150 -16.53 -0.05 16.70
CA ARG A 150 -16.99 0.71 17.88
C ARG A 150 -16.20 0.42 19.14
N ALA A 151 -15.69 -0.80 19.30
CA ALA A 151 -14.85 -1.17 20.42
C ALA A 151 -13.46 -0.53 20.29
N GLU A 152 -12.87 -0.51 19.10
CA GLU A 152 -11.52 -0.02 18.86
C GLU A 152 -11.43 1.50 18.69
N ILE A 153 -12.39 2.11 17.99
CA ILE A 153 -12.42 3.55 17.78
C ILE A 153 -12.88 4.24 19.05
N GLY A 154 -12.04 5.11 19.60
CA GLY A 154 -12.35 5.80 20.85
C GLY A 154 -12.17 4.91 22.09
N GLN A 155 -11.46 3.77 21.97
CA GLN A 155 -11.20 2.84 23.07
C GLN A 155 -10.54 3.50 24.30
N ARG A 156 -9.79 4.58 24.10
CA ARG A 156 -9.14 5.37 25.17
C ARG A 156 -9.92 6.64 25.56
N GLY A 157 -11.10 6.85 24.99
CA GLY A 157 -11.94 8.03 25.17
C GLY A 157 -13.32 7.67 25.72
N GLN A 158 -14.33 8.47 25.39
CA GLN A 158 -15.72 8.27 25.83
C GLN A 158 -16.50 7.29 24.94
N GLY A 159 -15.80 6.34 24.31
CA GLY A 159 -16.35 5.43 23.30
C GLY A 159 -16.31 5.99 21.88
N CYS A 160 -16.84 5.21 20.93
CA CYS A 160 -16.82 5.56 19.51
C CYS A 160 -17.68 6.79 19.22
N PRO A 161 -17.09 7.88 18.66
CA PRO A 161 -17.83 9.12 18.39
C PRO A 161 -18.71 9.04 17.14
N TYR A 162 -18.60 7.98 16.35
CA TYR A 162 -19.29 7.85 15.06
C TYR A 162 -20.64 7.14 15.20
N SER A 163 -21.66 7.73 14.58
CA SER A 163 -23.00 7.14 14.54
C SER A 163 -23.13 6.04 13.48
N ARG A 164 -22.40 6.14 12.36
CA ARG A 164 -22.44 5.23 11.20
C ARG A 164 -21.06 5.11 10.55
N PHE A 165 -20.86 4.05 9.77
CA PHE A 165 -19.64 3.80 8.99
C PHE A 165 -19.98 3.62 7.51
N LEU A 166 -19.08 4.09 6.63
CA LEU A 166 -19.12 3.85 5.19
C LEU A 166 -17.81 3.17 4.77
N CYS A 167 -17.92 2.06 4.05
CA CYS A 167 -16.75 1.31 3.56
C CYS A 167 -16.44 1.74 2.12
N LEU A 168 -15.23 2.23 1.89
CA LEU A 168 -14.74 2.72 0.60
C LEU A 168 -13.42 2.04 0.26
N ASN A 169 -13.02 2.02 -1.01
CA ASN A 169 -11.87 1.24 -1.46
C ASN A 169 -10.53 1.98 -1.32
N SER A 170 -10.55 3.31 -1.10
CA SER A 170 -9.32 4.09 -0.96
C SER A 170 -9.49 5.37 -0.17
N GLY A 171 -8.36 5.94 0.27
CA GLY A 171 -8.34 7.28 0.87
C GLY A 171 -8.82 8.39 -0.07
N SER A 172 -8.56 8.27 -1.38
CA SER A 172 -9.04 9.26 -2.37
C SER A 172 -10.57 9.20 -2.52
N GLU A 173 -11.18 8.02 -2.48
CA GLU A 173 -12.64 7.88 -2.43
C GLU A 173 -13.22 8.50 -1.15
N ALA A 174 -12.57 8.26 -0.01
CA ALA A 174 -12.98 8.84 1.27
C ALA A 174 -12.99 10.38 1.25
N VAL A 175 -11.93 11.01 0.72
CA VAL A 175 -11.86 12.46 0.58
C VAL A 175 -12.87 12.97 -0.45
N THR A 176 -13.11 12.23 -1.53
CA THR A 176 -14.13 12.58 -2.53
C THR A 176 -15.52 12.62 -1.90
N LEU A 177 -15.87 11.61 -1.10
CA LEU A 177 -17.17 11.55 -0.44
C LEU A 177 -17.30 12.63 0.65
N ALA A 178 -16.25 12.82 1.46
CA ALA A 178 -16.22 13.88 2.47
C ALA A 178 -16.42 15.27 1.82
N GLY A 179 -15.78 15.50 0.67
CA GLY A 179 -15.97 16.72 -0.11
C GLY A 179 -17.42 16.90 -0.59
N ARG A 180 -18.10 15.84 -1.06
CA ARG A 180 -19.52 15.91 -1.43
C ARG A 180 -20.43 16.24 -0.24
N ILE A 181 -20.17 15.64 0.92
CA ILE A 181 -20.94 15.93 2.14
C ILE A 181 -20.75 17.40 2.55
N ALA A 182 -19.51 17.89 2.52
CA ALA A 182 -19.20 19.29 2.79
C ALA A 182 -19.86 20.24 1.78
N ASP A 183 -19.92 19.87 0.51
CA ASP A 183 -20.52 20.67 -0.56
C ASP A 183 -22.05 20.79 -0.42
N VAL A 184 -22.73 19.71 0.00
CA VAL A 184 -24.16 19.77 0.35
C VAL A 184 -24.41 20.78 1.47
N ASN A 185 -23.56 20.78 2.51
CA ASN A 185 -23.68 21.75 3.61
C ASN A 185 -23.36 23.18 3.14
N ALA A 186 -22.35 23.35 2.29
CA ALA A 186 -22.00 24.64 1.71
C ALA A 186 -23.19 25.21 0.92
N LYS A 187 -23.80 24.40 0.05
CA LYS A 187 -25.00 24.76 -0.72
C LYS A 187 -26.14 25.26 0.18
N GLN A 188 -26.47 24.52 1.24
CA GLN A 188 -27.52 24.92 2.19
C GLN A 188 -27.25 26.28 2.85
N HIS A 189 -25.99 26.64 3.07
CA HIS A 189 -25.63 27.92 3.67
C HIS A 189 -25.47 29.06 2.67
N THR A 190 -25.08 28.79 1.41
CA THR A 190 -24.79 29.82 0.41
C THR A 190 -25.93 30.08 -0.58
N ASP A 191 -26.92 29.18 -0.66
CA ASP A 191 -28.14 29.41 -1.44
C ASP A 191 -28.99 30.55 -0.83
N ALA A 192 -29.97 31.02 -1.61
CA ALA A 192 -30.93 32.01 -1.16
C ALA A 192 -31.62 31.57 0.14
N GLY A 193 -31.64 32.46 1.14
CA GLY A 193 -32.17 32.17 2.49
C GLY A 193 -31.18 31.51 3.45
N GLY A 194 -30.00 31.08 2.99
CA GLY A 194 -28.93 30.56 3.83
C GLY A 194 -28.18 31.66 4.60
N ARG A 195 -27.52 31.27 5.71
CA ARG A 195 -26.71 32.18 6.58
C ARG A 195 -25.61 32.94 5.82
N HIS A 196 -25.16 32.40 4.70
CA HIS A 196 -24.08 32.91 3.85
C HIS A 196 -24.53 33.10 2.41
N ALA A 197 -25.82 33.42 2.20
CA ALA A 197 -26.42 33.59 0.88
C ALA A 197 -25.55 34.47 -0.05
N GLY A 198 -25.24 33.96 -1.25
CA GLY A 198 -24.46 34.64 -2.27
C GLY A 198 -22.95 34.71 -2.02
N LYS A 199 -22.44 34.25 -0.87
CA LYS A 199 -20.98 34.20 -0.64
C LYS A 199 -20.32 33.11 -1.48
N PRO A 200 -19.13 33.35 -2.05
CA PRO A 200 -18.39 32.33 -2.77
C PRO A 200 -17.86 31.25 -1.82
N VAL A 201 -17.84 30.00 -2.29
CA VAL A 201 -17.23 28.88 -1.59
C VAL A 201 -15.72 28.85 -1.87
N LYS A 202 -14.91 28.77 -0.82
CA LYS A 202 -13.46 28.61 -0.91
C LYS A 202 -13.04 27.33 -0.21
N ARG A 203 -11.99 26.69 -0.74
CA ARG A 203 -11.37 25.48 -0.17
C ARG A 203 -10.07 25.89 0.50
N ILE A 204 -9.80 25.33 1.67
CA ILE A 204 -8.57 25.60 2.42
C ILE A 204 -7.84 24.27 2.59
N ALA A 205 -6.55 24.27 2.26
CA ALA A 205 -5.66 23.14 2.45
C ALA A 205 -4.33 23.64 3.04
N VAL A 206 -3.65 22.77 3.77
CA VAL A 206 -2.33 23.06 4.35
C VAL A 206 -1.26 22.91 3.27
N LYS A 207 -0.29 23.83 3.25
CA LYS A 207 0.86 23.73 2.34
C LYS A 207 1.62 22.41 2.57
N GLY A 208 1.96 21.71 1.50
CA GLY A 208 2.57 20.38 1.53
C GLY A 208 1.59 19.22 1.80
N ALA A 209 0.30 19.48 1.99
CA ALA A 209 -0.67 18.41 2.24
C ALA A 209 -0.85 17.48 1.02
N PHE A 210 -1.23 16.23 1.31
CA PHE A 210 -1.60 15.22 0.33
C PHE A 210 -2.89 14.54 0.79
N HIS A 211 -3.95 14.69 -0.01
CA HIS A 211 -5.28 14.16 0.27
C HIS A 211 -5.76 13.16 -0.80
N GLY A 212 -4.97 12.93 -1.84
CA GLY A 212 -5.30 12.01 -2.92
C GLY A 212 -5.11 12.65 -4.29
N ARG A 213 -5.26 11.82 -5.32
CA ARG A 213 -4.94 12.21 -6.71
C ARG A 213 -6.16 12.23 -7.64
N THR A 214 -7.31 11.72 -7.22
CA THR A 214 -8.56 11.88 -7.98
C THR A 214 -8.99 13.34 -7.95
N GLU A 215 -9.85 13.75 -8.89
CA GLU A 215 -10.14 15.16 -9.19
C GLU A 215 -10.39 16.02 -7.94
N LEU A 216 -11.40 15.68 -7.12
CA LEU A 216 -11.71 16.48 -5.93
C LEU A 216 -10.61 16.44 -4.85
N PRO A 217 -10.08 15.26 -4.43
CA PRO A 217 -8.93 15.19 -3.51
C PRO A 217 -7.67 15.93 -3.99
N ALA A 218 -7.42 15.97 -5.30
CA ALA A 218 -6.28 16.68 -5.87
C ALA A 218 -6.41 18.21 -5.66
N LEU A 219 -7.63 18.74 -5.60
CA LEU A 219 -7.86 20.16 -5.27
C LEU A 219 -7.48 20.52 -3.83
N TYR A 220 -7.45 19.53 -2.93
CA TYR A 220 -6.97 19.70 -1.56
C TYR A 220 -5.49 19.33 -1.41
N SER A 221 -4.84 18.79 -2.44
CA SER A 221 -3.45 18.30 -2.38
C SER A 221 -2.48 19.33 -2.94
N ASP A 222 -1.82 20.09 -2.05
CA ASP A 222 -0.79 21.06 -2.45
C ASP A 222 0.44 20.37 -3.08
N SER A 223 0.79 19.19 -2.58
CA SER A 223 1.94 18.39 -3.04
C SER A 223 1.91 18.03 -4.53
N THR A 224 0.74 17.87 -5.15
CA THR A 224 0.60 17.58 -6.58
C THR A 224 0.17 18.80 -7.40
N ARG A 225 -0.19 19.92 -6.75
CA ARG A 225 -0.81 21.10 -7.38
C ARG A 225 0.05 21.70 -8.48
N LYS A 226 1.36 21.86 -8.26
CA LYS A 226 2.28 22.47 -9.23
C LYS A 226 2.30 21.69 -10.55
N THR A 227 2.49 20.37 -10.46
CA THR A 227 2.53 19.47 -11.61
C THR A 227 1.20 19.48 -12.35
N TYR A 228 0.10 19.42 -11.61
CA TYR A 228 -1.23 19.36 -12.22
C TYR A 228 -1.61 20.68 -12.91
N ALA A 229 -1.29 21.82 -12.31
CA ALA A 229 -1.49 23.12 -12.94
C ALA A 229 -0.68 23.30 -14.23
N ALA A 230 0.53 22.73 -14.29
CA ALA A 230 1.39 22.80 -15.47
C ALA A 230 0.90 21.90 -16.62
N HIS A 231 0.37 20.72 -16.31
CA HIS A 231 0.15 19.68 -17.33
C HIS A 231 -1.33 19.33 -17.59
N LEU A 232 -2.26 19.70 -16.72
CA LEU A 232 -3.68 19.32 -16.83
C LEU A 232 -4.57 20.51 -17.19
N ALA A 233 -5.27 20.41 -18.31
CA ALA A 233 -6.19 21.47 -18.76
C ALA A 233 -7.35 21.72 -17.77
N SER A 234 -7.83 20.69 -17.08
CA SER A 234 -8.91 20.80 -16.07
C SER A 234 -8.55 21.75 -14.92
N HIS A 235 -7.27 21.86 -14.58
CA HIS A 235 -6.81 22.76 -13.51
C HIS A 235 -6.92 24.24 -13.87
N LYS A 236 -7.12 24.60 -15.15
CA LYS A 236 -7.44 25.98 -15.57
C LYS A 236 -8.73 26.50 -14.94
N HIS A 237 -9.68 25.63 -14.64
CA HIS A 237 -10.97 25.98 -14.02
C HIS A 237 -10.94 25.95 -12.49
N HIS A 238 -9.80 25.54 -11.91
CA HIS A 238 -9.58 25.46 -10.47
C HIS A 238 -8.52 26.44 -9.97
N ALA A 239 -7.85 27.14 -10.86
CA ALA A 239 -6.97 28.25 -10.53
C ALA A 239 -7.80 29.45 -10.05
N ASP A 240 -7.38 30.05 -8.94
CA ASP A 240 -7.96 31.27 -8.38
C ASP A 240 -7.88 32.45 -9.34
#